data_AF-A0A2S6S754-F1
#
_entry.id   AF-A0A2S6S754-F1
#
_cell.length_a   1.000
_cell.length_b   1.000
_cell.length_c   1.000
_cell.angle_alpha   90.00
_cell.angle_beta   90.00
_cell.angle_gamma   90.00
#
_symmetry.space_group_name_H-M   'P 1'
#
loop_
_entity.id
_entity.type
_entity.pdbx_description
1 polymer ?
#
loop_
_entity_poly.entity_id
_entity_poly.type
_entity_poly.pdbx_seq_one_letter_code
_entity_poly.pdbx_strand_id
1 'polypeptide(L)'
;MNYFFFLDHPDNELRSSIDLFNKPPSKTWSKEKLYNVNVHVFYSDGIKWKFHYFKTIKKNDYLTINKDELPIDFQNKSVFISLNKDKITDSSKLINENYMNSIPAWRANIKLKSKSTACSYQGEIPSSLTEKNLSLVSCSPMVQLEKNINTYFYLVNLNSNPGKIKFKINVLNKNKEIIYTDNFYTNTINILNLKNIITNLNEKMYIFTSKDKGGVPIYFSKNDTNTSLSLEHTHPPTEYTIHGNRIFFQKEKKNFWLD
;
A
#
# COMPACT_ATOMS: atom_id res chain seq x y z
N MET A 1 2.43 11.08 -11.10
CA MET A 1 3.61 10.42 -10.51
C MET A 1 3.11 9.45 -9.46
N ASN A 2 3.80 8.34 -9.29
CA ASN A 2 3.42 7.32 -8.34
C ASN A 2 4.25 7.46 -7.07
N TYR A 3 3.61 7.29 -5.92
CA TYR A 3 4.29 7.10 -4.65
C TYR A 3 4.41 5.61 -4.36
N PHE A 4 5.45 5.23 -3.62
CA PHE A 4 5.65 3.87 -3.16
C PHE A 4 5.80 3.86 -1.65
N PHE A 5 5.88 2.68 -1.05
CA PHE A 5 5.90 2.53 0.40
C PHE A 5 6.64 1.26 0.82
N PHE A 6 7.16 1.29 2.05
CA PHE A 6 7.57 0.07 2.76
C PHE A 6 6.36 -0.58 3.43
N LEU A 7 6.50 -1.85 3.80
CA LEU A 7 5.54 -2.54 4.65
C LEU A 7 6.18 -2.80 6.01
N ASP A 8 5.66 -2.15 7.04
CA ASP A 8 6.17 -2.27 8.40
C ASP A 8 5.48 -3.41 9.11
N HIS A 9 6.24 -4.40 9.58
CA HIS A 9 5.69 -5.53 10.34
C HIS A 9 6.18 -5.49 11.78
N PRO A 10 5.33 -5.80 12.79
CA PRO A 10 5.75 -5.94 14.19
C PRO A 10 6.66 -7.15 14.47
N ASP A 11 6.91 -8.00 13.47
CA ASP A 11 7.75 -9.20 13.59
C ASP A 11 9.15 -8.79 13.14
N ASN A 12 10.11 -8.80 14.08
CA ASN A 12 11.48 -8.34 13.84
C ASN A 12 12.28 -9.30 12.94
N GLU A 13 11.80 -10.51 12.70
CA GLU A 13 12.40 -11.43 11.75
C GLU A 13 12.02 -11.10 10.29
N LEU A 14 10.99 -10.28 10.10
CA LEU A 14 10.56 -9.81 8.79
C LEU A 14 11.21 -8.46 8.47
N ARG A 15 11.90 -8.41 7.34
CA ARG A 15 12.50 -7.19 6.81
C ARG A 15 11.72 -6.68 5.61
N SER A 16 11.51 -5.37 5.57
CA SER A 16 10.88 -4.71 4.43
C SER A 16 11.91 -4.25 3.41
N SER A 17 11.58 -4.40 2.13
CA SER A 17 12.39 -3.87 1.04
C SER A 17 11.52 -3.52 -0.16
N ILE A 18 12.07 -2.72 -1.06
CA ILE A 18 11.38 -2.32 -2.28
C ILE A 18 12.34 -2.30 -3.46
N ASP A 19 11.90 -2.84 -4.60
CA ASP A 19 12.60 -2.63 -5.88
C ASP A 19 11.93 -1.50 -6.65
N LEU A 20 12.69 -0.46 -6.91
CA LEU A 20 12.30 0.70 -7.72
C LEU A 20 12.91 0.57 -9.10
N PHE A 21 12.13 0.83 -10.13
CA PHE A 21 12.54 0.70 -11.51
C PHE A 21 12.53 2.06 -12.19
N ASN A 22 13.61 2.44 -12.87
CA ASN A 22 13.65 3.58 -13.79
C ASN A 22 13.69 3.10 -15.26
N LYS A 23 12.80 2.15 -15.56
CA LYS A 23 12.52 1.63 -16.90
C LYS A 23 11.01 1.53 -17.11
N PRO A 24 10.49 1.86 -18.30
CA PRO A 24 9.06 1.81 -18.56
C PRO A 24 8.56 0.36 -18.49
N PRO A 25 7.32 0.13 -18.03
CA PRO A 25 6.75 -1.22 -17.94
C PRO A 25 6.57 -1.86 -19.31
N SER A 26 6.36 -1.06 -20.36
CA SER A 26 6.39 -1.50 -21.76
C SER A 26 7.07 -0.44 -22.61
N LYS A 27 8.12 -0.83 -23.35
CA LYS A 27 8.79 0.05 -24.32
C LYS A 27 7.89 0.40 -25.51
N THR A 28 6.98 -0.49 -25.88
CA THR A 28 6.09 -0.32 -27.03
C THR A 28 5.00 0.72 -26.78
N TRP A 29 4.54 0.85 -25.52
CA TRP A 29 3.42 1.72 -25.16
C TRP A 29 3.83 2.97 -24.38
N SER A 30 5.07 3.03 -23.88
CA SER A 30 5.57 4.22 -23.20
C SER A 30 6.29 5.16 -24.17
N LYS A 31 5.73 6.36 -24.35
CA LYS A 31 6.37 7.47 -25.07
C LYS A 31 7.15 8.41 -24.14
N GLU A 32 7.23 8.09 -22.84
CA GLU A 32 7.95 8.94 -21.89
C GLU A 32 9.46 8.90 -22.13
N LYS A 33 10.06 10.09 -22.24
CA LYS A 33 11.51 10.25 -22.27
C LYS A 33 12.08 9.97 -20.88
N LEU A 34 13.03 9.04 -20.81
CA LEU A 34 13.67 8.66 -19.54
C LEU A 34 14.75 9.65 -19.14
N TYR A 35 14.79 9.96 -17.85
CA TYR A 35 15.81 10.75 -17.18
C TYR A 35 16.44 9.93 -16.05
N ASN A 36 17.60 10.35 -15.56
CA ASN A 36 18.02 9.89 -14.23
C ASN A 36 17.02 10.46 -13.21
N VAL A 37 16.66 9.66 -12.21
CA VAL A 37 15.71 10.09 -11.17
C VAL A 37 16.30 10.00 -9.78
N ASN A 38 15.96 10.97 -8.95
CA ASN A 38 16.32 11.05 -7.56
C ASN A 38 15.23 10.40 -6.71
N VAL A 39 15.64 9.38 -5.96
CA VAL A 39 14.84 8.68 -4.96
C VAL A 39 14.82 9.54 -3.70
N HIS A 40 13.62 9.89 -3.26
CA HIS A 40 13.40 10.52 -1.98
C HIS A 40 12.55 9.61 -1.11
N VAL A 41 13.04 9.31 0.08
CA VAL A 41 12.24 8.67 1.12
C VAL A 41 11.62 9.77 1.97
N PHE A 42 10.36 9.58 2.37
CA PHE A 42 9.65 10.58 3.14
C PHE A 42 8.64 9.99 4.10
N TYR A 43 8.31 10.75 5.14
CA TYR A 43 7.24 10.43 6.09
C TYR A 43 6.56 11.71 6.54
N SER A 44 5.39 11.57 7.17
CA SER A 44 4.72 12.68 7.85
C SER A 44 5.05 12.69 9.34
N ASP A 45 5.43 13.86 9.87
CA ASP A 45 5.54 14.12 11.31
C ASP A 45 4.21 14.61 11.93
N GLY A 46 3.15 14.74 11.14
CA GLY A 46 1.85 15.25 11.53
C GLY A 46 1.65 16.75 11.26
N ILE A 47 2.72 17.50 10.98
CA ILE A 47 2.70 18.93 10.67
C ILE A 47 3.18 19.18 9.24
N LYS A 48 4.25 18.50 8.82
CA LYS A 48 4.82 18.60 7.47
C LYS A 48 5.36 17.26 6.97
N TRP A 49 5.59 17.23 5.67
CA TRP A 49 6.32 16.14 5.03
C TRP A 49 7.82 16.31 5.27
N LYS A 50 8.49 15.23 5.65
CA LYS A 50 9.93 15.17 5.86
C LYS A 50 10.54 14.36 4.72
N PHE A 51 11.27 15.02 3.84
CA PHE A 51 11.94 14.39 2.71
C PHE A 51 13.42 14.17 3.01
N HIS A 52 13.94 13.05 2.54
CA HIS A 52 15.36 12.75 2.53
C HIS A 52 15.75 12.19 1.17
N TYR A 53 16.69 12.85 0.51
CA TYR A 53 17.30 12.31 -0.71
C TYR A 53 18.11 11.06 -0.34
N PHE A 54 17.78 9.93 -0.97
CA PHE A 54 18.45 8.66 -0.72
C PHE A 54 19.52 8.36 -1.78
N LYS A 55 19.12 8.31 -3.06
CA LYS A 55 20.02 7.93 -4.17
C LYS A 55 19.46 8.35 -5.53
N THR A 56 20.28 8.36 -6.57
CA THR A 56 19.83 8.50 -7.97
C THR A 56 19.79 7.13 -8.67
N ILE A 57 18.71 6.85 -9.40
CA ILE A 57 18.58 5.70 -10.32
C ILE A 57 18.84 6.20 -11.74
N LYS A 58 19.81 5.58 -12.43
CA LYS A 58 20.12 5.92 -13.82
C LYS A 58 18.98 5.49 -14.76
N LYS A 59 18.90 6.09 -15.95
CA LYS A 59 17.96 5.65 -16.99
C LYS A 59 18.13 4.16 -17.28
N ASN A 60 17.02 3.43 -17.43
CA ASN A 60 16.95 1.99 -17.66
C ASN A 60 17.57 1.12 -16.54
N ASP A 61 17.71 1.67 -15.34
CA ASP A 61 18.29 0.98 -14.19
C ASP A 61 17.23 0.71 -13.12
N TYR A 62 17.61 0.03 -12.04
CA TYR A 62 16.77 -0.22 -10.88
C TYR A 62 17.56 -0.05 -9.59
N LEU A 63 16.84 0.03 -8.48
CA LEU A 63 17.41 0.11 -7.14
C LEU A 63 16.55 -0.69 -6.17
N THR A 64 17.18 -1.62 -5.46
CA THR A 64 16.59 -2.21 -4.27
C THR A 64 16.99 -1.39 -3.05
N ILE A 65 16.01 -1.06 -2.21
CA ILE A 65 16.22 -0.36 -0.95
C ILE A 65 15.68 -1.24 0.16
N ASN A 66 16.50 -1.54 1.16
CA ASN A 66 16.02 -2.18 2.39
C ASN A 66 15.68 -1.11 3.43
N LYS A 67 14.61 -1.31 4.23
CA LYS A 67 14.19 -0.31 5.21
C LYS A 67 15.27 -0.07 6.28
N ASP A 68 16.02 -1.10 6.64
CA ASP A 68 17.12 -1.05 7.62
C ASP A 68 18.33 -0.22 7.12
N GLU A 69 18.40 0.12 5.84
CA GLU A 69 19.43 1.02 5.26
C GLU A 69 19.06 2.51 5.40
N LEU A 70 17.83 2.82 5.81
CA LEU A 70 17.37 4.20 5.96
C LEU A 70 17.93 4.86 7.24
N PRO A 71 18.03 6.20 7.28
CA PRO A 71 18.44 6.91 8.49
C PRO A 71 17.58 6.52 9.71
N ILE A 72 18.17 6.59 10.91
CA ILE A 72 17.52 6.15 12.15
C ILE A 72 16.14 6.77 12.38
N ASP A 73 15.97 8.04 11.99
CA ASP A 73 14.71 8.79 12.12
C ASP A 73 13.54 8.18 11.33
N PHE A 74 13.83 7.33 10.35
CA PHE A 74 12.84 6.67 9.48
C PHE A 74 12.42 5.28 9.97
N GLN A 75 13.19 4.64 10.86
CA GLN A 75 12.99 3.22 11.21
C GLN A 75 11.61 2.96 11.84
N ASN A 76 11.18 3.85 12.74
CA ASN A 76 9.91 3.77 13.46
C ASN A 76 8.78 4.59 12.82
N LYS A 77 8.90 4.92 11.53
CA LYS A 77 7.90 5.71 10.79
C LYS A 77 7.33 4.90 9.65
N SER A 78 6.10 5.24 9.25
CA SER A 78 5.56 4.82 7.96
C SER A 78 6.28 5.59 6.86
N VAL A 79 7.12 4.88 6.12
CA VAL A 79 7.99 5.48 5.10
C VAL A 79 7.41 5.26 3.71
N PHE A 80 7.35 6.35 2.97
CA PHE A 80 6.94 6.41 1.57
C PHE A 80 8.14 6.80 0.69
N ILE A 81 8.02 6.57 -0.61
CA ILE A 81 9.06 6.88 -1.59
C ILE A 81 8.46 7.63 -2.76
N SER A 82 9.19 8.63 -3.26
CA SER A 82 8.92 9.32 -4.52
C SER A 82 10.15 9.34 -5.40
N LEU A 83 9.92 9.31 -6.72
CA LEU A 83 10.96 9.42 -7.75
C LEU A 83 10.77 10.76 -8.46
N ASN A 84 11.78 11.63 -8.38
CA ASN A 84 11.69 13.00 -8.90
C ASN A 84 12.89 13.26 -9.83
N LYS A 85 12.72 14.09 -10.87
CA LYS A 85 13.81 14.51 -11.74
C LYS A 85 14.79 15.39 -11.00
N ASP A 86 14.26 16.30 -10.18
CA ASP A 86 15.06 17.22 -9.39
C ASP A 86 15.22 16.73 -7.94
N LYS A 87 16.23 17.25 -7.25
CA LYS A 87 16.41 16.98 -5.81
C LYS A 87 15.47 17.86 -5.01
N ILE A 88 14.75 17.26 -4.07
CA ILE A 88 13.87 17.95 -3.13
C ILE A 88 14.71 18.30 -1.90
N THR A 89 14.86 19.60 -1.62
CA THR A 89 15.67 20.09 -0.48
C THR A 89 14.82 20.39 0.75
N ASP A 90 13.61 20.92 0.59
CA ASP A 90 12.58 21.02 1.63
C ASP A 90 11.22 21.18 0.93
N SER A 91 10.20 20.50 1.44
CA SER A 91 8.83 20.67 0.94
C SER A 91 7.82 20.36 2.03
N SER A 92 6.93 21.31 2.29
CA SER A 92 5.76 21.10 3.16
C SER A 92 4.64 20.31 2.47
N LYS A 93 4.75 20.04 1.16
CA LYS A 93 3.73 19.38 0.35
C LYS A 93 4.27 18.14 -0.34
N LEU A 94 3.39 17.18 -0.63
CA LEU A 94 3.73 16.08 -1.53
C LEU A 94 4.00 16.63 -2.94
N ILE A 95 5.09 16.17 -3.55
CA ILE A 95 5.50 16.58 -4.89
C ILE A 95 5.02 15.54 -5.89
N ASN A 96 4.42 16.00 -6.98
CA ASN A 96 3.99 15.17 -8.10
C ASN A 96 4.43 15.82 -9.41
N GLU A 97 5.55 15.36 -9.99
CA GLU A 97 6.06 15.88 -11.26
C GLU A 97 5.32 15.34 -12.49
N ASN A 98 4.27 14.53 -12.30
CA ASN A 98 3.59 13.80 -13.38
C ASN A 98 4.52 12.96 -14.27
N TYR A 99 5.72 12.63 -13.80
CA TYR A 99 6.65 11.70 -14.44
C TYR A 99 6.24 10.23 -14.17
N MET A 100 6.61 9.33 -15.09
CA MET A 100 6.26 7.90 -15.05
C MET A 100 4.76 7.63 -15.12
N ASN A 101 4.00 8.49 -15.80
CA ASN A 101 2.56 8.32 -15.99
C ASN A 101 2.30 7.49 -17.25
N SER A 102 2.43 6.17 -17.13
CA SER A 102 2.30 5.24 -18.26
C SER A 102 1.10 4.30 -18.12
N ILE A 103 0.72 3.69 -19.26
CA ILE A 103 -0.18 2.52 -19.30
C ILE A 103 0.59 1.37 -19.98
N PRO A 104 0.84 0.23 -19.30
CA PRO A 104 0.54 -0.07 -17.89
C PRO A 104 1.19 0.88 -16.89
N ALA A 105 0.64 0.93 -15.67
CA ALA A 105 1.15 1.78 -14.61
C ALA A 105 2.59 1.40 -14.22
N TRP A 106 3.38 2.39 -13.82
CA TRP A 106 4.73 2.19 -13.36
C TRP A 106 4.74 1.75 -11.90
N ARG A 107 5.16 0.51 -11.64
CA ARG A 107 5.05 -0.13 -10.33
C ARG A 107 6.42 -0.45 -9.73
N ALA A 108 6.44 -0.57 -8.41
CA ALA A 108 7.56 -1.12 -7.67
C ALA A 108 7.22 -2.52 -7.13
N ASN A 109 8.23 -3.33 -6.82
CA ASN A 109 8.03 -4.57 -6.07
C ASN A 109 8.20 -4.27 -4.58
N ILE A 110 7.10 -4.24 -3.83
CA ILE A 110 7.09 -4.04 -2.38
C ILE A 110 7.20 -5.41 -1.71
N LYS A 111 8.18 -5.63 -0.84
CA LYS A 111 8.53 -6.96 -0.34
C LYS A 111 8.58 -7.04 1.18
N LEU A 112 8.24 -8.22 1.69
CA LEU A 112 8.60 -8.68 3.02
C LEU A 112 9.45 -9.94 2.86
N LYS A 113 10.57 -10.00 3.59
CA LYS A 113 11.50 -11.13 3.58
C LYS A 113 11.75 -11.64 4.99
N SER A 114 11.77 -12.95 5.17
CA SER A 114 12.33 -13.62 6.34
C SER A 114 13.74 -14.11 6.04
N LYS A 115 14.34 -14.89 6.95
CA LYS A 115 15.62 -15.58 6.68
C LYS A 115 15.49 -16.67 5.60
N SER A 116 14.30 -17.25 5.43
CA SER A 116 14.10 -18.44 4.59
C SER A 116 13.32 -18.19 3.30
N THR A 117 12.51 -17.12 3.22
CA THR A 117 11.69 -16.84 2.04
C THR A 117 11.36 -15.35 1.92
N ALA A 118 10.73 -14.96 0.81
CA ALA A 118 10.22 -13.61 0.59
C ALA A 118 8.94 -13.64 -0.24
N CYS A 119 8.08 -12.65 -0.03
CA CYS A 119 6.90 -12.40 -0.85
C CYS A 119 6.92 -10.95 -1.34
N SER A 120 6.23 -10.68 -2.45
CA SER A 120 6.19 -9.33 -3.02
C SER A 120 4.85 -8.99 -3.65
N TYR A 121 4.49 -7.72 -3.55
CA TYR A 121 3.34 -7.11 -4.20
C TYR A 121 3.83 -6.05 -5.20
N GLN A 122 3.31 -6.09 -6.43
CA GLN A 122 3.57 -5.05 -7.42
C GLN A 122 2.58 -3.92 -7.26
N GLY A 123 3.04 -2.76 -6.79
CA GLY A 123 2.12 -1.68 -6.47
C GLY A 123 2.69 -0.28 -6.47
N GLU A 124 1.77 0.65 -6.30
CA GLU A 124 1.94 2.08 -6.31
C GLU A 124 0.76 2.75 -5.61
N ILE A 125 0.96 3.99 -5.17
CA ILE A 125 -0.11 4.92 -4.81
C ILE A 125 -0.14 6.00 -5.89
N PRO A 126 -1.13 6.02 -6.78
CA PRO A 126 -1.27 7.08 -7.76
C PRO A 126 -1.45 8.43 -7.07
N SER A 127 -0.76 9.48 -7.54
CA SER A 127 -0.88 10.81 -6.94
C SER A 127 -2.29 11.38 -6.96
N SER A 128 -3.11 11.00 -7.95
CA SER A 128 -4.52 11.41 -8.02
C SER A 128 -5.38 10.89 -6.86
N LEU A 129 -4.91 9.91 -6.09
CA LEU A 129 -5.60 9.40 -4.91
C LEU A 129 -5.26 10.21 -3.65
N THR A 130 -4.11 10.88 -3.58
CA THR A 130 -3.67 11.57 -2.35
C THR A 130 -4.48 12.83 -2.04
N GLU A 131 -5.16 13.39 -3.03
CA GLU A 131 -5.99 14.60 -2.88
C GLU A 131 -7.49 14.29 -2.70
N LYS A 132 -7.88 13.02 -2.81
CA LYS A 132 -9.29 12.61 -2.77
C LYS A 132 -9.71 12.16 -1.37
N ASN A 133 -10.97 12.42 -1.04
CA ASN A 133 -11.64 11.74 0.07
C ASN A 133 -12.07 10.36 -0.41
N LEU A 134 -11.27 9.36 -0.05
CA LEU A 134 -11.50 7.97 -0.41
C LEU A 134 -12.34 7.30 0.67
N SER A 135 -13.30 6.48 0.28
CA SER A 135 -13.88 5.44 1.12
C SER A 135 -13.25 4.07 0.81
N LEU A 136 -13.23 3.19 1.80
CA LEU A 136 -12.74 1.82 1.68
C LEU A 136 -13.91 0.83 1.64
N VAL A 137 -13.87 -0.08 0.67
CA VAL A 137 -14.58 -1.36 0.68
C VAL A 137 -13.63 -2.40 0.08
N SER A 138 -12.97 -3.16 0.94
CA SER A 138 -12.08 -4.26 0.56
C SER A 138 -12.69 -5.57 1.02
N CYS A 139 -12.87 -6.48 0.06
CA CYS A 139 -13.26 -7.85 0.35
C CYS A 139 -12.00 -8.65 0.64
N SER A 140 -12.08 -9.64 1.53
CA SER A 140 -10.92 -10.43 1.96
C SER A 140 -11.01 -11.89 1.49
N PRO A 141 -11.03 -12.14 0.17
CA PRO A 141 -11.32 -13.48 -0.37
C PRO A 141 -10.29 -14.54 0.00
N MET A 142 -9.10 -14.14 0.46
CA MET A 142 -7.95 -15.02 0.71
C MET A 142 -7.51 -15.02 2.18
N VAL A 143 -8.38 -14.60 3.10
CA VAL A 143 -8.07 -14.71 4.53
C VAL A 143 -7.95 -16.19 4.90
N GLN A 144 -6.76 -16.54 5.39
CA GLN A 144 -6.42 -17.86 5.87
C GLN A 144 -6.62 -17.89 7.39
N LEU A 145 -7.38 -18.89 7.86
CA LEU A 145 -7.81 -19.04 9.26
C LEU A 145 -7.26 -20.33 9.90
N GLU A 146 -6.32 -20.99 9.25
CA GLU A 146 -5.63 -22.16 9.76
C GLU A 146 -4.81 -21.81 11.00
N LYS A 147 -4.76 -22.73 11.98
CA LYS A 147 -4.17 -22.49 13.32
C LYS A 147 -2.73 -21.95 13.28
N ASN A 148 -1.93 -22.41 12.31
CA ASN A 148 -0.52 -22.10 12.13
C ASN A 148 -0.25 -20.93 11.17
N ILE A 149 -1.31 -20.26 10.70
CA ILE A 149 -1.23 -19.12 9.79
C ILE A 149 -1.69 -17.87 10.53
N ASN A 150 -0.92 -16.80 10.40
CA ASN A 150 -1.27 -15.48 10.89
C ASN A 150 -1.52 -14.58 9.69
N THR A 151 -2.75 -14.08 9.56
CA THR A 151 -3.15 -13.17 8.50
C THR A 151 -3.25 -11.74 9.05
N TYR A 152 -2.69 -10.79 8.33
CA TYR A 152 -2.65 -9.37 8.65
C TYR A 152 -3.33 -8.58 7.53
N PHE A 153 -4.09 -7.57 7.92
CA PHE A 153 -4.63 -6.57 7.02
C PHE A 153 -3.83 -5.28 7.15
N TYR A 154 -3.23 -4.85 6.05
CA TYR A 154 -2.59 -3.56 5.90
C TYR A 154 -3.52 -2.59 5.19
N LEU A 155 -3.57 -1.35 5.68
CA LEU A 155 -4.12 -0.24 4.91
C LEU A 155 -3.09 0.87 4.80
N VAL A 156 -2.52 0.99 3.62
CA VAL A 156 -1.58 2.05 3.30
C VAL A 156 -2.37 3.29 2.89
N ASN A 157 -2.39 4.28 3.78
CA ASN A 157 -3.05 5.56 3.54
C ASN A 157 -2.01 6.66 3.35
N LEU A 158 -2.17 7.42 2.26
CA LEU A 158 -1.37 8.60 1.95
C LEU A 158 -2.29 9.71 1.44
N ASN A 159 -2.22 10.88 2.07
CA ASN A 159 -2.96 12.08 1.72
C ASN A 159 -1.98 13.24 1.43
N SER A 160 -2.38 14.26 0.70
CA SER A 160 -1.55 15.45 0.47
C SER A 160 -1.33 16.28 1.75
N ASN A 161 -2.34 16.32 2.63
CA ASN A 161 -2.22 16.96 3.93
C ASN A 161 -1.38 16.08 4.87
N PRO A 162 -0.28 16.58 5.47
CA PRO A 162 0.58 15.80 6.36
C PRO A 162 -0.12 15.40 7.67
N GLY A 163 -1.21 16.04 8.07
CA GLY A 163 -1.93 15.74 9.31
C GLY A 163 -2.24 14.25 9.50
N LYS A 164 -2.00 13.74 10.71
CA LYS A 164 -2.36 12.37 11.10
C LYS A 164 -3.73 12.36 11.76
N ILE A 165 -4.75 12.14 10.96
CA ILE A 165 -6.15 12.13 11.37
C ILE A 165 -6.56 10.69 11.64
N LYS A 166 -7.13 10.47 12.82
CA LYS A 166 -7.69 9.19 13.24
C LYS A 166 -9.01 8.93 12.51
N PHE A 167 -9.24 7.71 12.05
CA PHE A 167 -10.50 7.26 11.45
C PHE A 167 -10.77 5.80 11.79
N LYS A 168 -12.01 5.34 11.60
CA LYS A 168 -12.41 3.97 11.92
C LYS A 168 -12.35 3.06 10.69
N ILE A 169 -11.87 1.84 10.90
CA ILE A 169 -12.09 0.69 10.02
C ILE A 169 -13.05 -0.24 10.73
N ASN A 170 -14.09 -0.68 10.02
CA ASN A 170 -14.97 -1.74 10.46
C ASN A 170 -14.67 -3.02 9.67
N VAL A 171 -14.71 -4.16 10.36
CA VAL A 171 -14.71 -5.48 9.76
C VAL A 171 -16.13 -6.00 9.84
N LEU A 172 -16.73 -6.26 8.67
CA LEU A 172 -18.08 -6.77 8.53
C LEU A 172 -18.03 -8.24 8.13
N ASN A 173 -19.02 -8.98 8.58
CA ASN A 173 -19.31 -10.32 8.09
C ASN A 173 -20.16 -10.26 6.79
N LYS A 174 -20.47 -11.42 6.18
CA LYS A 174 -21.26 -11.49 4.95
C LYS A 174 -22.69 -10.94 5.09
N ASN A 175 -23.21 -10.88 6.31
CA ASN A 175 -24.55 -10.36 6.65
C ASN A 175 -24.53 -8.84 6.94
N LYS A 176 -23.39 -8.17 6.71
CA LYS A 176 -23.13 -6.76 7.04
C LYS A 176 -23.08 -6.42 8.54
N GLU A 177 -23.01 -7.41 9.41
CA GLU A 177 -22.85 -7.19 10.84
C GLU A 177 -21.40 -6.79 11.13
N ILE A 178 -21.21 -5.72 11.91
CA ILE A 178 -19.88 -5.28 12.34
C ILE A 178 -19.40 -6.25 13.42
N ILE A 179 -18.36 -7.02 13.11
CA ILE A 179 -17.74 -7.95 14.07
C ILE A 179 -16.57 -7.33 14.82
N TYR A 180 -15.97 -6.27 14.26
CA TYR A 180 -14.84 -5.58 14.86
C TYR A 180 -14.67 -4.16 14.31
N THR A 181 -14.14 -3.27 15.15
CA THR A 181 -13.81 -1.89 14.78
C THR A 181 -12.46 -1.53 15.38
N ASP A 182 -11.59 -0.90 14.58
CA ASP A 182 -10.32 -0.36 15.05
C ASP A 182 -10.06 1.04 14.50
N ASN A 183 -9.08 1.71 15.08
CA ASN A 183 -8.70 3.07 14.74
C ASN A 183 -7.43 3.09 13.91
N PHE A 184 -7.55 3.60 12.69
CA PHE A 184 -6.44 3.80 11.77
C PHE A 184 -6.12 5.29 11.68
N TYR A 185 -4.96 5.61 11.11
CA TYR A 185 -4.47 6.97 10.94
C TYR A 185 -4.11 7.26 9.50
N THR A 186 -4.35 8.50 9.06
CA THR A 186 -3.88 8.95 7.74
C THR A 186 -2.36 9.03 7.68
N ASN A 187 -1.79 8.99 6.47
CA ASN A 187 -0.34 9.09 6.24
C ASN A 187 0.46 8.05 7.01
N THR A 188 -0.11 6.85 7.10
CA THR A 188 0.37 5.74 7.92
C THR A 188 0.13 4.44 7.17
N ILE A 189 1.08 3.51 7.30
CA ILE A 189 0.91 2.10 6.95
C ILE A 189 0.27 1.45 8.17
N ASN A 190 -1.06 1.37 8.16
CA ASN A 190 -1.80 0.77 9.27
C ASN A 190 -1.76 -0.76 9.12
N ILE A 191 -1.70 -1.48 10.23
CA ILE A 191 -1.66 -2.94 10.26
C ILE A 191 -2.63 -3.46 11.33
N LEU A 192 -3.33 -4.53 10.99
CA LEU A 192 -4.25 -5.22 11.88
C LEU A 192 -4.00 -6.73 11.81
N ASN A 193 -3.78 -7.38 12.96
CA ASN A 193 -3.68 -8.84 13.02
C ASN A 193 -5.09 -9.46 13.10
N LEU A 194 -5.44 -10.28 12.11
CA LEU A 194 -6.79 -10.82 11.99
C LEU A 194 -7.04 -12.07 12.84
N LYS A 195 -5.99 -12.73 13.36
CA LYS A 195 -6.11 -14.00 14.10
C LYS A 195 -7.04 -13.93 15.31
N ASN A 196 -7.08 -12.79 15.99
CA ASN A 196 -7.90 -12.60 17.18
C ASN A 196 -9.26 -11.95 16.89
N ILE A 197 -9.49 -11.54 15.65
CA ILE A 197 -10.69 -10.82 15.22
C ILE A 197 -11.63 -11.79 14.53
N ILE A 198 -11.06 -12.63 13.68
CA ILE A 198 -11.80 -13.56 12.85
C ILE A 198 -11.77 -14.93 13.51
N THR A 199 -12.81 -15.23 14.26
CA THR A 199 -12.93 -16.48 15.03
C THR A 199 -13.84 -17.51 14.37
N ASN A 200 -14.71 -17.08 13.44
CA ASN A 200 -15.63 -17.98 12.75
C ASN A 200 -14.97 -18.63 11.52
N LEU A 201 -14.47 -19.85 11.70
CA LEU A 201 -13.82 -20.63 10.64
C LEU A 201 -14.76 -21.01 9.47
N ASN A 202 -16.08 -20.99 9.69
CA ASN A 202 -17.06 -21.29 8.63
C ASN A 202 -17.31 -20.11 7.70
N GLU A 203 -16.91 -18.91 8.12
CA GLU A 203 -17.09 -17.70 7.34
C GLU A 203 -15.83 -17.41 6.50
N LYS A 204 -16.05 -17.37 5.19
CA LYS A 204 -14.99 -17.31 4.17
C LYS A 204 -14.76 -15.92 3.60
N MET A 205 -15.49 -14.91 4.06
CA MET A 205 -15.44 -13.57 3.49
C MET A 205 -15.75 -12.52 4.55
N TYR A 206 -14.79 -11.62 4.74
CA TYR A 206 -14.94 -10.43 5.57
C TYR A 206 -14.78 -9.18 4.71
N ILE A 207 -15.49 -8.12 5.08
CA ILE A 207 -15.47 -6.85 4.36
C ILE A 207 -14.89 -5.78 5.28
N PHE A 208 -13.79 -5.19 4.84
CA PHE A 208 -13.14 -4.08 5.51
C PHE A 208 -13.69 -2.79 4.94
N THR A 209 -14.33 -1.98 5.78
CA THR A 209 -15.03 -0.77 5.34
C THR A 209 -14.59 0.47 6.12
N SER A 210 -14.65 1.60 5.43
CA SER A 210 -14.56 2.93 6.03
C SER A 210 -15.20 3.96 5.13
N LYS A 211 -16.06 4.81 5.70
CA LYS A 211 -16.77 5.86 4.96
C LYS A 211 -15.88 7.06 4.66
N ASP A 212 -14.97 7.38 5.59
CA ASP A 212 -14.29 8.68 5.60
C ASP A 212 -12.90 8.65 4.97
N LYS A 213 -12.22 7.50 5.05
CA LYS A 213 -10.83 7.32 4.58
C LYS A 213 -10.65 5.96 3.91
N GLY A 214 -9.73 5.90 2.96
CA GLY A 214 -9.37 4.69 2.24
C GLY A 214 -7.91 4.71 1.85
N GLY A 215 -7.46 3.65 1.19
CA GLY A 215 -6.05 3.48 0.87
C GLY A 215 -5.84 2.23 0.03
N VAL A 216 -4.62 1.72 0.01
CA VAL A 216 -4.27 0.46 -0.64
C VAL A 216 -4.42 -0.67 0.39
N PRO A 217 -5.45 -1.54 0.29
CA PRO A 217 -5.63 -2.68 1.17
C PRO A 217 -4.72 -3.83 0.76
N ILE A 218 -3.90 -4.33 1.67
CA ILE A 218 -2.97 -5.44 1.41
C ILE A 218 -3.18 -6.51 2.48
N TYR A 219 -3.28 -7.76 2.06
CA TYR A 219 -3.40 -8.92 2.93
C TYR A 219 -2.06 -9.63 2.95
N PHE A 220 -1.54 -9.88 4.14
CA PHE A 220 -0.28 -10.56 4.35
C PHE A 220 -0.51 -11.78 5.23
N SER A 221 -0.11 -12.95 4.76
CA SER A 221 -0.20 -14.18 5.54
C SER A 221 1.20 -14.76 5.74
N LYS A 222 1.45 -15.26 6.95
CA LYS A 222 2.69 -15.98 7.27
C LYS A 222 2.37 -17.20 8.11
N ASN A 223 3.15 -18.26 7.95
CA ASN A 223 3.14 -19.32 8.96
C ASN A 223 3.95 -18.91 10.20
N ASP A 224 3.75 -19.62 11.31
CA ASP A 224 4.41 -19.31 12.58
C ASP A 224 5.95 -19.33 12.49
N THR A 225 6.53 -20.13 11.58
CA THR A 225 7.98 -20.28 11.38
C THR A 225 8.58 -19.36 10.31
N ASN A 226 7.80 -18.45 9.72
CA ASN A 226 8.26 -17.54 8.66
C ASN A 226 8.87 -18.23 7.43
N THR A 227 8.54 -19.50 7.17
CA THR A 227 9.01 -20.28 6.00
C THR A 227 8.05 -20.21 4.82
N SER A 228 6.83 -19.71 5.03
CA SER A 228 5.86 -19.45 3.97
C SER A 228 5.21 -18.09 4.20
N LEU A 229 5.29 -17.24 3.18
CA LEU A 229 4.77 -15.87 3.19
C LEU A 229 3.90 -15.67 1.94
N SER A 230 2.75 -15.03 2.10
CA SER A 230 1.91 -14.57 0.98
C SER A 230 1.57 -13.10 1.16
N LEU A 231 1.56 -12.34 0.06
CA LEU A 231 1.23 -10.93 0.05
C LEU A 231 0.35 -10.62 -1.14
N GLU A 232 -0.85 -10.14 -0.88
CA GLU A 232 -1.88 -9.94 -1.89
C GLU A 232 -2.56 -8.59 -1.74
N HIS A 233 -2.87 -7.98 -2.89
CA HIS A 233 -3.75 -6.83 -2.93
C HIS A 233 -5.08 -7.26 -3.54
N THR A 234 -6.18 -6.86 -2.91
CA THR A 234 -7.50 -7.19 -3.45
C THR A 234 -7.88 -6.15 -4.46
N HIS A 235 -7.83 -6.53 -5.74
CA HIS A 235 -8.65 -5.82 -6.72
C HIS A 235 -10.09 -6.29 -6.56
N PRO A 236 -11.09 -5.40 -6.64
CA PRO A 236 -12.44 -5.86 -6.95
C PRO A 236 -12.35 -6.72 -8.21
N PRO A 237 -13.16 -7.78 -8.35
CA PRO A 237 -13.11 -8.67 -9.50
C PRO A 237 -13.47 -7.90 -10.77
N THR A 238 -12.47 -7.24 -11.35
CA THR A 238 -12.59 -6.42 -12.55
C THR A 238 -12.90 -7.28 -13.77
N GLU A 239 -12.69 -8.59 -13.64
CA GLU A 239 -13.09 -9.64 -14.56
C GLU A 239 -14.61 -9.64 -14.82
N TYR A 240 -15.45 -9.38 -13.80
CA TYR A 240 -16.91 -9.24 -14.02
C TYR A 240 -17.30 -7.93 -14.72
N THR A 241 -16.34 -7.04 -14.94
CA THR A 241 -16.55 -5.75 -15.60
C THR A 241 -15.74 -5.63 -16.89
N ILE A 242 -15.28 -6.74 -17.47
CA ILE A 242 -14.69 -6.73 -18.81
C ILE A 242 -15.77 -6.19 -19.77
N HIS A 243 -15.47 -5.07 -20.45
CA HIS A 243 -16.40 -4.23 -21.25
C HIS A 243 -17.51 -3.48 -20.47
N GLY A 244 -17.57 -3.61 -19.14
CA GLY A 244 -18.54 -2.92 -18.29
C GLY A 244 -18.05 -1.57 -17.75
N ASN A 245 -18.97 -0.77 -17.22
CA ASN A 245 -18.64 0.48 -16.54
C ASN A 245 -18.06 0.19 -15.14
N ARG A 246 -16.73 0.09 -15.07
CA ARG A 246 -15.97 -0.16 -13.84
C ARG A 246 -16.29 0.84 -12.73
N ILE A 247 -16.46 2.12 -13.09
CA ILE A 247 -16.73 3.19 -12.12
C ILE A 247 -18.11 2.97 -11.50
N PHE A 248 -19.11 2.68 -12.32
CA PHE A 248 -20.46 2.36 -11.86
C PHE A 248 -20.47 1.15 -10.93
N PHE A 249 -19.83 0.04 -11.31
CA PHE A 249 -19.77 -1.14 -10.45
C PHE A 249 -19.06 -0.87 -9.11
N GLN A 250 -17.97 -0.09 -9.11
CA GLN A 250 -17.33 0.30 -7.84
C GLN A 250 -18.25 1.15 -6.97
N LYS A 251 -19.06 2.03 -7.57
CA LYS A 251 -20.05 2.84 -6.85
C LYS A 251 -21.12 1.95 -6.23
N GLU A 252 -21.74 1.06 -7.01
CA GLU A 252 -22.78 0.14 -6.53
C GLU A 252 -22.25 -0.79 -5.43
N LYS A 253 -21.06 -1.37 -5.60
CA LYS A 253 -20.41 -2.17 -4.56
C LYS A 253 -20.21 -1.36 -3.28
N LYS A 254 -19.77 -0.11 -3.39
CA LYS A 254 -19.55 0.76 -2.24
C LYS A 254 -20.86 1.09 -1.53
N ASN A 255 -21.90 1.45 -2.28
CA ASN A 255 -23.23 1.69 -1.72
C ASN A 255 -23.72 0.43 -0.99
N PHE A 256 -23.66 -0.74 -1.62
CA PHE A 256 -24.11 -1.99 -0.99
C PHE A 256 -23.43 -2.28 0.36
N TRP A 257 -22.13 -2.04 0.51
CA TRP A 257 -21.41 -2.37 1.75
C TRP A 257 -21.29 -1.23 2.75
N LEU A 258 -21.53 0.02 2.34
CA LEU A 258 -21.44 1.19 3.23
C LEU A 258 -22.81 1.69 3.69
N ASP A 259 -23.88 1.41 2.94
CA ASP A 259 -25.26 1.70 3.32
C ASP A 259 -25.80 0.63 4.28
#